data_AF-A0AAV0E6Z1-F1
#
_entry.id   AF-A0AAV0E6Z1-F1
#
_cell.length_a   1.000
_cell.length_b   1.000
_cell.length_c   1.000
_cell.angle_alpha   90.00
_cell.angle_beta   90.00
_cell.angle_gamma   90.00
#
_symmetry.space_group_name_H-M   'P 1'
#
loop_
_entity.id
_entity.type
_entity.pdbx_description
1 polymer ?
#
loop_
_entity_poly.entity_id
_entity_poly.type
_entity_poly.pdbx_seq_one_letter_code
_entity_poly.pdbx_strand_id
1 'polypeptide(L)' 'MIFTFVWAGWEGIAHDSRVLTQVVFNPNYGFPLPPQDKYYLCDAAYANTRGFLAPYRNTRYWLVDASTLCID' A
#
# COMPACT_ATOMS: atom_id res chain seq x y z
N MET A 1 1.82 -12.66 8.55
CA MET A 1 1.59 -11.31 8.01
C MET A 1 2.95 -10.66 7.89
N ILE A 2 3.37 -10.30 6.68
CA ILE A 2 4.68 -9.70 6.39
C ILE A 2 4.38 -8.31 5.83
N PHE A 3 4.86 -7.27 6.51
CA PHE A 3 4.74 -5.91 6.02
C PHE A 3 5.79 -5.67 4.94
N THR A 4 5.35 -5.16 3.79
CA THR A 4 6.24 -4.90 2.65
C THR A 4 7.01 -3.58 2.83
N PHE A 5 6.42 -2.62 3.55
CA PHE A 5 6.96 -1.28 3.74
C PHE A 5 6.34 -0.69 5.01
N VAL A 6 7.14 0.01 5.82
CA VAL A 6 6.70 0.71 7.03
C VAL A 6 7.30 2.11 7.00
N TRP A 7 6.47 3.14 7.22
CA TRP A 7 6.90 4.54 7.21
C TRP A 7 6.70 5.18 8.58
N ALA A 8 7.66 4.98 9.49
CA ALA A 8 7.64 5.60 10.80
C ALA A 8 8.35 6.97 10.75
N GLY A 9 7.61 8.07 10.94
CA GLY A 9 8.21 9.41 11.07
C GLY A 9 7.50 10.53 10.32
N TRP A 10 6.22 10.38 9.96
CA TRP A 10 5.46 11.51 9.45
C TRP A 10 5.21 12.54 10.56
N GLU A 11 5.58 13.81 10.35
CA GLU A 11 5.28 14.88 11.31
C GLU A 11 3.79 15.23 11.28
N GLY A 12 3.11 15.00 12.42
CA GLY A 12 1.70 15.33 12.62
C GLY A 12 0.74 14.20 12.22
N ILE A 13 -0.54 14.55 12.08
CA ILE A 13 -1.59 13.62 11.64
C ILE A 13 -1.65 13.70 10.11
N ALA A 14 -1.31 12.58 9.45
CA ALA A 14 -1.51 12.44 8.01
C ALA A 14 -2.56 11.38 7.74
N HIS A 15 -3.30 11.59 6.66
CA HIS A 15 -4.11 10.54 6.09
C HIS A 15 -3.19 9.57 5.36
N ASP A 16 -3.22 8.30 5.73
CA ASP A 16 -2.84 7.10 4.98
C ASP A 16 -2.61 7.30 3.47
N SER A 17 -3.65 7.75 2.74
CA SER A 17 -3.59 7.99 1.29
C SER A 17 -2.55 9.05 0.89
N ARG A 18 -2.35 10.07 1.72
CA ARG A 18 -1.36 11.12 1.51
C ARG A 18 0.05 10.58 1.73
N VAL A 19 0.25 9.75 2.76
CA VAL A 19 1.53 9.10 3.02
C VAL A 19 1.90 8.17 1.87
N LEU A 20 0.98 7.30 1.44
CA LEU A 20 1.18 6.42 0.28
C LEU A 20 1.57 7.20 -0.97
N THR A 21 0.82 8.26 -1.29
CA THR A 21 1.12 9.11 -2.45
C THR A 21 2.53 9.69 -2.34
N GLN A 22 2.92 10.20 -1.17
CA GLN A 22 4.24 10.80 -0.98
C GLN A 22 5.36 9.79 -1.13
N VAL A 23 5.22 8.57 -0.59
CA VAL A 23 6.26 7.53 -0.71
C VAL A 23 6.34 6.93 -2.12
N VAL A 24 5.21 6.79 -2.82
CA VAL A 24 5.16 6.25 -4.19
C VAL A 24 5.71 7.25 -5.21
N PHE A 25 5.37 8.54 -5.08
CA PHE A 25 5.78 9.55 -6.06
C PHE A 25 7.16 10.15 -5.81
N ASN A 26 7.73 9.98 -4.63
CA ASN A 26 9.06 10.49 -4.31
C ASN A 26 10.09 9.36 -4.29
N PRO A 27 10.99 9.29 -5.30
CA PRO A 27 11.95 8.19 -5.44
C PRO A 27 12.97 8.13 -4.29
N ASN A 28 13.13 9.22 -3.53
CA ASN A 28 14.07 9.28 -2.41
C ASN A 28 13.68 8.34 -1.26
N TYR A 29 12.41 7.92 -1.18
CA TYR A 29 11.92 7.04 -0.13
C TYR A 29 12.06 5.55 -0.45
N GLY A 30 12.46 5.21 -1.69
CA GLY A 30 12.78 3.83 -2.07
C GLY A 30 11.58 2.88 -1.99
N PHE A 31 10.36 3.39 -2.17
CA PHE A 31 9.16 2.55 -2.13
C PHE A 31 9.22 1.48 -3.24
N PRO A 32 9.20 0.18 -2.89
CA PRO A 32 9.26 -0.88 -3.90
C PRO A 32 7.93 -0.93 -4.64
N LEU A 33 7.97 -0.81 -5.97
CA LEU A 33 6.79 -1.05 -6.81
C LEU A 33 6.58 -2.55 -7.00
N PRO A 34 5.32 -3.00 -7.13
CA PRO A 34 5.05 -4.41 -7.34
C PRO A 34 5.60 -4.83 -8.72
N PRO A 35 6.04 -6.09 -8.87
CA PRO A 35 6.41 -6.64 -10.17
C PRO A 35 5.30 -6.50 -11.21
N GLN A 36 5.67 -6.54 -12.49
CA GLN A 36 4.70 -6.58 -13.58
C GLN A 36 3.66 -7.70 -13.32
N ASP A 37 2.38 -7.37 -13.44
CA ASP A 37 1.22 -8.24 -13.19
C ASP A 37 0.95 -8.63 -11.72
N LYS A 38 1.62 -7.98 -10.76
CA LYS A 38 1.30 -8.09 -9.33
C LYS A 38 0.71 -6.79 -8.78
N TYR A 39 -0.03 -6.93 -7.67
CA TYR A 39 -0.67 -5.81 -6.96
C TYR A 39 -0.39 -5.92 -5.47
N TYR A 40 -0.14 -4.78 -4.85
CA TYR A 40 -0.21 -4.65 -3.40
C TYR A 40 -1.66 -4.55 -2.96
N LEU A 41 -1.98 -5.28 -1.90
CA LEU A 41 -3.29 -5.20 -1.25
C LEU A 41 -3.23 -4.06 -0.22
N CYS A 42 -3.97 -2.99 -0.48
CA CYS A 42 -4.08 -1.83 0.40
C CYS A 42 -5.31 -1.95 1.30
N ASP A 43 -5.45 -1.06 2.29
CA ASP A 43 -6.70 -0.97 3.04
C ASP A 43 -7.85 -0.44 2.14
N ALA A 44 -9.10 -0.70 2.52
CA ALA A 44 -10.31 -0.25 1.83
C ALA A 44 -10.47 1.28 1.79
N ALA A 45 -9.66 2.01 2.55
CA ALA A 45 -9.57 3.48 2.53
C ALA A 45 -8.76 4.02 1.33
N TYR A 46 -8.06 3.16 0.59
CA TYR A 46 -7.22 3.55 -0.54
C TYR A 46 -7.96 3.41 -1.88
N ALA A 47 -7.61 4.28 -2.83
CA ALA A 47 -8.13 4.22 -4.19
C ALA A 47 -7.42 3.13 -5.00
N ASN A 48 -8.17 2.37 -5.79
CA ASN A 48 -7.62 1.41 -6.75
C ASN A 48 -6.81 2.14 -7.83
N THR A 49 -5.53 1.81 -7.94
CA THR A 49 -4.61 2.38 -8.93
C THR A 49 -3.70 1.29 -9.48
N ARG A 50 -2.94 1.60 -10.55
CA ARG A 50 -2.03 0.61 -11.14
C ARG A 50 -0.99 0.18 -10.09
N GLY A 51 -0.97 -1.11 -9.74
CA GLY A 51 -0.10 -1.67 -8.70
C GLY A 51 -0.71 -1.70 -7.29
N PHE A 52 -1.86 -1.07 -7.04
CA PHE A 52 -2.51 -1.04 -5.73
C PHE A 52 -3.99 -1.40 -5.84
N LEU A 53 -4.41 -2.40 -5.07
CA LEU A 53 -5.77 -2.88 -5.07
C LEU A 53 -6.32 -2.87 -3.64
N ALA A 54 -7.34 -2.06 -3.41
CA ALA A 54 -8.14 -2.10 -2.20
C ALA A 54 -9.11 -3.29 -2.29
N PRO A 55 -9.19 -4.12 -1.23
CA PRO A 55 -10.09 -5.24 -1.19
C PRO A 55 -11.53 -4.72 -1.23
N TYR A 56 -12.38 -5.43 -1.96
CA TYR A 56 -13.81 -5.21 -1.86
C TYR A 56 -14.29 -5.50 -0.43
N ARG A 57 -15.09 -4.59 0.14
CA ARG A 57 -15.62 -4.75 1.49
C ARG A 57 -16.38 -6.07 1.60
N ASN A 58 -16.11 -6.84 2.66
CA ASN A 58 -16.63 -8.19 2.91
C ASN A 58 -16.14 -9.31 1.98
N THR A 59 -15.09 -9.10 1.18
CA THR A 59 -14.48 -10.17 0.38
C THR A 59 -13.16 -10.61 0.99
N ARG A 60 -13.04 -11.91 1.32
CA ARG A 60 -11.77 -12.52 1.72
C ARG A 60 -11.00 -12.91 0.48
N TYR A 61 -9.91 -12.19 0.19
CA TYR A 61 -8.99 -12.56 -0.87
C TYR A 61 -8.03 -13.64 -0.36
N TRP A 62 -8.10 -14.85 -0.93
CA TRP A 62 -7.12 -15.91 -0.72
C TRP A 62 -5.95 -15.75 -1.70
N LEU A 63 -5.37 -14.56 -1.75
CA LEU A 63 -4.16 -14.32 -2.53
C LEU A 63 -2.97 -14.74 -1.67
N VAL A 64 -2.58 -16.00 -1.79
CA VAL A 64 -1.42 -16.61 -1.10
C VAL A 64 -0.10 -15.85 -1.39
N ASP A 65 -0.07 -15.03 -2.44
CA ASP A 65 1.09 -14.27 -2.91
C ASP A 65 0.86 -12.74 -2.88
N ALA A 66 -0.22 -12.25 -2.27
CA ALA A 66 -0.41 -10.81 -2.11
C ALA A 66 0.37 -10.29 -0.91
N SER A 67 1.33 -9.41 -1.16
CA SER A 67 1.97 -8.62 -0.11
C SER A 67 0.97 -7.55 0.34
N THR A 68 0.59 -7.58 1.63
CA THR A 68 -0.24 -6.54 2.20
C THR A 68 0.61 -5.31 2.47
N LEU A 69 0.10 -4.15 2.12
CA LEU A 69 0.73 -2.88 2.40
C LEU A 69 -0.05 -2.20 3.53
N CYS A 70 0.47 -2.30 4.76
CA CYS A 70 0.00 -1.46 5.86
C CYS A 70 0.96 -0.29 5.96
N ILE A 71 0.47 0.89 5.59
CA ILE A 71 1.12 2.15 5.92
C ILE A 71 0.45 2.57 7.23
N ASP A 72 1.08 2.22 8.35
CA ASP A 72 0.78 2.73 9.69
C ASP A 72 1.83 3.78 10.08
#